data_AF-A0A6L9QAR6-F1
#
_entry.id   AF-A0A6L9QAR6-F1
#
_cell.length_a   1.000
_cell.length_b   1.000
_cell.length_c   1.000
_cell.angle_alpha   90.00
_cell.angle_beta   90.00
_cell.angle_gamma   90.00
#
_symmetry.space_group_name_H-M   'P 1'
#
loop_
_entity.id
_entity.type
_entity.pdbx_description
1 polymer ?
#
loop_
_entity_poly.entity_id
_entity_poly.type
_entity_poly.pdbx_seq_one_letter_code
_entity_poly.pdbx_strand_id
1 'polypeptide(L)'
;MFGLALRSLRKRASAFTASFLAMLLGATMIMAFASMLDTAEASGATGTARETLTTMAAVVGGWGLLLVVFAVTSTLTLSVRQRAAEIALLKSVGATPGQLARMIVGEAAGLALAAALLAIVPAIAAGRALLGLLHDTGQVPAEIGYGFGPVALSMGIGVTLASAVAAALITARRAVRVRAAESMAAAADDDARLSRRRIVFAAVFLLLAVSEAVVTVTVMDGEGSGAMATSGQADIFAAIGLALLAPAIMRRVAAL
;
A
#
# COMPACT_ATOMS: atom_id res chain seq x y z
N MET A 1 -17.83 -13.54 18.59
CA MET A 1 -16.49 -13.32 17.97
C MET A 1 -16.14 -11.83 17.88
N PHE A 2 -16.96 -10.97 17.25
CA PHE A 2 -16.71 -9.51 17.17
C PHE A 2 -16.51 -8.81 18.54
N GLY A 3 -17.24 -9.22 19.58
CA GLY A 3 -17.09 -8.63 20.92
C GLY A 3 -15.75 -8.93 21.62
N LEU A 4 -15.06 -10.02 21.25
CA LEU A 4 -13.71 -10.31 21.75
C LEU A 4 -12.64 -9.51 20.99
N ALA A 5 -12.84 -9.28 19.69
CA ALA A 5 -11.99 -8.42 18.85
C ALA A 5 -11.99 -6.95 19.34
N LEU A 6 -13.15 -6.42 19.74
CA LEU A 6 -13.27 -5.06 20.28
C LEU A 6 -12.59 -4.90 21.65
N ARG A 7 -12.55 -5.95 22.48
CA ARG A 7 -11.87 -5.91 23.79
C ARG A 7 -10.35 -6.05 23.69
N SER A 8 -9.83 -6.73 22.66
CA SER A 8 -8.37 -6.84 22.44
C SER A 8 -7.75 -5.50 22.03
N LEU A 9 -8.48 -4.68 21.24
CA LEU A 9 -8.05 -3.34 20.81
C LEU A 9 -7.68 -2.41 21.97
N ARG A 10 -8.41 -2.49 23.09
CA ARG A 10 -8.27 -1.54 24.20
C ARG A 10 -7.01 -1.74 25.04
N LYS A 11 -6.40 -2.93 25.04
CA LYS A 11 -5.20 -3.23 25.84
C LYS A 11 -3.88 -3.09 25.07
N ARG A 12 -3.90 -2.87 23.75
CA ARG A 12 -2.71 -2.82 22.88
C ARG A 12 -2.83 -1.77 21.77
N ALA A 13 -3.17 -0.54 22.17
CA ALA A 13 -3.38 0.58 21.26
C ALA A 13 -2.17 0.77 20.31
N SER A 14 -0.93 0.77 20.80
CA SER A 14 0.26 1.14 20.01
C SER A 14 0.49 0.30 18.74
N ALA A 15 0.41 -1.03 18.82
CA ALA A 15 0.61 -1.91 17.65
C ALA A 15 -0.54 -1.78 16.65
N PHE A 16 -1.78 -1.72 17.16
CA PHE A 16 -2.97 -1.53 16.33
C PHE A 16 -3.05 -0.13 15.71
N THR A 17 -2.51 0.88 16.39
CA THR A 17 -2.43 2.26 15.89
C THR A 17 -1.56 2.33 14.64
N ALA A 18 -0.44 1.61 14.57
CA ALA A 18 0.40 1.60 13.38
C ALA A 18 -0.32 1.02 12.15
N SER A 19 -0.96 -0.15 12.30
CA SER A 19 -1.76 -0.74 11.21
C SER A 19 -2.98 0.11 10.85
N PHE A 20 -3.65 0.68 11.85
CA PHE A 20 -4.79 1.56 11.63
C PHE A 20 -4.39 2.82 10.87
N LEU A 21 -3.31 3.51 11.28
CA LEU A 21 -2.79 4.69 10.60
C LEU A 21 -2.33 4.37 9.18
N ALA A 22 -1.64 3.25 8.97
CA ALA A 22 -1.24 2.81 7.63
C ALA A 22 -2.45 2.62 6.71
N MET A 23 -3.53 1.98 7.21
CA MET A 23 -4.77 1.81 6.46
C MET A 23 -5.52 3.13 6.26
N LEU A 24 -5.56 4.00 7.27
CA LEU A 24 -6.23 5.31 7.21
C LEU A 24 -5.58 6.20 6.16
N LEU A 25 -4.25 6.36 6.23
CA LEU A 25 -3.48 7.16 5.28
C LEU A 25 -3.52 6.56 3.89
N GLY A 26 -3.43 5.22 3.80
CA GLY A 26 -3.52 4.54 2.52
C GLY A 26 -4.88 4.70 1.85
N ALA A 27 -5.96 4.49 2.59
CA ALA A 27 -7.33 4.73 2.11
C ALA A 27 -7.53 6.20 1.73
N THR A 28 -7.00 7.13 2.53
CA THR A 28 -7.06 8.58 2.26
C THR A 28 -6.44 8.90 0.90
N MET A 29 -5.23 8.39 0.68
CA MET A 29 -4.49 8.60 -0.57
C MET A 29 -5.22 7.96 -1.76
N ILE A 30 -5.63 6.70 -1.65
CA ILE A 30 -6.34 5.99 -2.73
C ILE A 30 -7.64 6.72 -3.10
N MET A 31 -8.45 7.11 -2.11
CA MET A 31 -9.70 7.83 -2.35
C MET A 31 -9.45 9.23 -2.95
N ALA A 32 -8.41 9.94 -2.51
CA ALA A 32 -8.08 11.26 -3.07
C ALA A 32 -7.75 11.16 -4.57
N PHE A 33 -6.90 10.22 -4.97
CA PHE A 33 -6.57 10.02 -6.39
C PHE A 33 -7.75 9.43 -7.18
N ALA A 34 -8.47 8.46 -6.63
CA ALA A 34 -9.65 7.89 -7.29
C ALA A 34 -10.78 8.93 -7.47
N SER A 35 -10.87 9.94 -6.59
CA SER A 35 -11.83 11.04 -6.74
C SER A 35 -11.58 11.91 -7.98
N MET A 36 -10.39 11.84 -8.61
CA MET A 36 -10.16 12.49 -9.89
C MET A 36 -10.97 11.82 -11.02
N LEU A 37 -11.24 10.51 -10.94
CA LEU A 37 -12.15 9.82 -11.87
C LEU A 37 -13.59 10.29 -11.66
N ASP A 38 -14.03 10.35 -10.40
CA ASP A 38 -15.36 10.88 -10.06
C ASP A 38 -15.51 12.35 -10.50
N THR A 39 -14.46 13.15 -10.33
CA THR A 39 -14.41 14.55 -10.78
C THR A 39 -14.55 14.63 -12.28
N ALA A 40 -13.78 13.84 -13.04
CA ALA A 40 -13.83 13.83 -14.50
C ALA A 40 -15.23 13.43 -15.04
N GLU A 41 -15.92 12.52 -14.36
CA GLU A 41 -17.28 12.12 -14.71
C GLU A 41 -18.33 13.16 -14.30
N ALA A 42 -18.27 13.64 -13.06
CA ALA A 42 -19.27 14.58 -12.51
C ALA A 42 -19.23 15.95 -13.17
N SER A 43 -18.05 16.45 -13.55
CA SER A 43 -17.90 17.75 -14.21
C SER A 43 -18.09 17.67 -15.73
N GLY A 44 -18.26 16.48 -16.30
CA GLY A 44 -18.29 16.29 -17.76
C GLY A 44 -16.98 16.73 -18.44
N ALA A 45 -15.83 16.53 -17.79
CA ALA A 45 -14.54 16.93 -18.34
C ALA A 45 -14.29 16.25 -19.70
N THR A 46 -13.80 17.01 -20.67
CA THR A 46 -13.46 16.53 -22.02
C THR A 46 -12.04 16.95 -22.41
N GLY A 47 -11.48 16.30 -23.43
CA GLY A 47 -10.14 16.58 -23.93
C GLY A 47 -9.05 16.41 -22.86
N THR A 48 -8.08 17.32 -22.86
CA THR A 48 -6.88 17.28 -22.01
C THR A 48 -7.21 17.23 -20.51
N ALA A 49 -8.24 17.95 -20.06
CA ALA A 49 -8.61 17.94 -18.64
C ALA A 49 -9.04 16.54 -18.16
N ARG A 50 -9.80 15.82 -18.98
CA ARG A 50 -10.19 14.42 -18.68
C ARG A 50 -8.96 13.53 -18.69
N GLU A 51 -8.10 13.68 -19.69
CA GLU A 51 -6.86 12.91 -19.79
C GLU A 51 -5.98 13.10 -18.55
N THR A 52 -5.73 14.34 -18.13
CA THR A 52 -4.96 14.64 -16.91
C THR A 52 -5.59 14.00 -15.66
N LEU A 53 -6.90 14.16 -15.45
CA LEU A 53 -7.58 13.58 -14.28
C LEU A 53 -7.52 12.04 -14.28
N THR A 54 -7.70 11.40 -15.44
CA THR A 54 -7.63 9.95 -15.57
C THR A 54 -6.22 9.42 -15.41
N THR A 55 -5.21 10.08 -15.98
CA THR A 55 -3.79 9.72 -15.85
C THR A 55 -3.32 9.88 -14.41
N MET A 56 -3.69 10.98 -13.75
CA MET A 56 -3.38 11.20 -12.34
C MET A 56 -3.97 10.10 -11.44
N ALA A 57 -5.23 9.74 -11.66
CA ALA A 57 -5.88 8.66 -10.92
C ALA A 57 -5.23 7.29 -11.19
N ALA A 58 -4.99 6.95 -12.45
CA ALA A 58 -4.51 5.64 -12.85
C ALA A 58 -3.06 5.42 -12.44
N VAL A 59 -2.18 6.38 -12.75
CA VAL A 59 -0.75 6.28 -12.47
C VAL A 59 -0.49 6.42 -10.98
N VAL A 60 -0.85 7.57 -10.39
CA VAL A 60 -0.48 7.83 -8.99
C VAL A 60 -1.34 7.02 -8.04
N GLY A 61 -2.64 6.87 -8.32
CA GLY A 61 -3.51 6.00 -7.53
C GLY A 61 -3.14 4.53 -7.65
N GLY A 62 -2.82 4.04 -8.85
CA GLY A 62 -2.42 2.65 -9.09
C GLY A 62 -1.09 2.28 -8.42
N TRP A 63 -0.11 3.17 -8.48
CA TRP A 63 1.17 2.97 -7.79
C TRP A 63 1.08 3.16 -6.28
N GLY A 64 0.33 4.16 -5.85
CA GLY A 64 0.02 4.38 -4.44
C GLY A 64 -0.67 3.17 -3.79
N LEU A 65 -1.58 2.52 -4.52
CA LEU A 65 -2.19 1.25 -4.10
C LEU A 65 -1.14 0.20 -3.72
N LEU A 66 -0.10 -0.02 -4.54
CA LEU A 66 0.93 -1.02 -4.24
C LEU A 66 1.69 -0.68 -2.95
N LEU A 67 2.05 0.59 -2.77
CA LEU A 67 2.73 1.06 -1.56
C LEU A 67 1.85 0.88 -0.31
N VAL A 68 0.55 1.15 -0.42
CA VAL A 68 -0.41 0.94 0.67
C VAL A 68 -0.53 -0.53 1.02
N VAL A 69 -0.73 -1.40 0.03
CA VAL A 69 -0.81 -2.85 0.28
C VAL A 69 0.47 -3.34 0.97
N PHE A 70 1.64 -2.89 0.53
CA PHE A 70 2.91 -3.24 1.15
C PHE A 70 3.01 -2.75 2.61
N ALA A 71 2.66 -1.49 2.88
CA ALA A 71 2.72 -0.89 4.22
C ALA A 71 1.73 -1.58 5.18
N VAL A 72 0.49 -1.81 4.74
CA VAL A 72 -0.55 -2.51 5.51
C VAL A 72 -0.12 -3.95 5.79
N THR A 73 0.41 -4.66 4.79
CA THR A 73 0.90 -6.04 4.98
C THR A 73 2.05 -6.10 5.97
N SER A 74 3.01 -5.18 5.87
CA SER A 74 4.18 -5.15 6.75
C SER A 74 3.80 -4.85 8.20
N THR A 75 2.94 -3.86 8.42
CA THR A 75 2.47 -3.49 9.76
C THR A 75 1.57 -4.55 10.39
N LEU A 76 0.65 -5.16 9.62
CA LEU A 76 -0.18 -6.26 10.12
C LEU A 76 0.66 -7.50 10.44
N THR A 77 1.64 -7.82 9.60
CA THR A 77 2.57 -8.93 9.86
C THR A 77 3.30 -8.71 11.18
N LEU A 78 3.81 -7.51 11.42
CA LEU A 78 4.48 -7.16 12.67
C LEU A 78 3.53 -7.25 13.87
N SER A 79 2.31 -6.69 13.76
CA SER A 79 1.31 -6.69 14.83
C SER A 79 0.89 -8.10 15.25
N VAL A 80 0.72 -9.03 14.28
CA VAL A 80 0.40 -10.42 14.60
C VAL A 80 1.62 -11.16 15.16
N ARG A 81 2.84 -10.89 14.68
CA ARG A 81 4.06 -11.46 15.27
C ARG A 81 4.20 -11.10 16.76
N GLN A 82 3.87 -9.87 17.13
CA GLN A 82 3.83 -9.42 18.53
C GLN A 82 2.73 -10.11 19.38
N ARG A 83 1.83 -10.88 18.76
CA ARG A 83 0.75 -11.65 19.41
C ARG A 83 0.97 -13.16 19.37
N ALA A 84 2.17 -13.62 18.99
CA ALA A 84 2.48 -15.05 18.89
C ALA A 84 2.20 -15.81 20.21
N ALA A 85 2.49 -15.20 21.37
CA ALA A 85 2.22 -15.81 22.68
C ALA A 85 0.72 -16.00 22.96
N GLU A 86 -0.12 -15.02 22.60
CA GLU A 86 -1.58 -15.12 22.75
C GLU A 86 -2.15 -16.23 21.85
N ILE A 87 -1.67 -16.30 20.61
CA ILE A 87 -2.07 -17.33 19.65
C ILE A 87 -1.64 -18.72 20.14
N ALA A 88 -0.45 -18.84 20.74
CA ALA A 88 0.02 -20.08 21.34
C ALA A 88 -0.85 -20.52 22.53
N LEU A 89 -1.26 -19.59 23.41
CA LEU A 89 -2.18 -19.87 24.51
C LEU A 89 -3.57 -20.31 24.02
N LEU A 90 -4.10 -19.67 22.98
CA LEU A 90 -5.37 -20.12 22.39
C LEU A 90 -5.25 -21.52 21.80
N LYS A 91 -4.10 -21.83 21.16
CA LYS A 91 -3.82 -23.16 20.62
C LYS A 91 -3.69 -24.22 21.72
N SER A 92 -3.14 -23.89 22.89
CA SER A 92 -3.04 -24.84 24.02
C SER A 92 -4.38 -25.20 24.64
N VAL A 93 -5.39 -24.33 24.50
CA VAL A 93 -6.78 -24.59 24.93
C VAL A 93 -7.62 -25.24 23.82
N GLY A 94 -6.98 -25.62 22.69
CA GLY A 94 -7.63 -26.39 21.62
C GLY A 94 -8.18 -25.56 20.45
N ALA A 95 -7.82 -24.28 20.32
CA ALA A 95 -8.23 -23.48 19.17
C ALA A 95 -7.69 -24.06 17.85
N THR A 96 -8.58 -24.27 16.89
CA THR A 96 -8.21 -24.78 15.56
C THR A 96 -7.55 -23.69 14.71
N PRO A 97 -6.66 -24.04 13.75
CA PRO A 97 -6.07 -23.07 12.83
C PRO A 97 -7.10 -22.22 12.05
N GLY A 98 -8.25 -22.81 11.72
CA GLY A 98 -9.35 -22.10 11.05
C GLY A 98 -10.03 -21.06 11.96
N GLN A 99 -10.21 -21.36 13.25
CA GLN A 99 -10.74 -20.40 14.22
C GLN A 99 -9.78 -19.22 14.43
N LEU A 100 -8.47 -19.50 14.53
CA LEU A 100 -7.43 -18.48 14.64
C LEU A 100 -7.37 -17.60 13.39
N ALA A 101 -7.39 -18.18 12.20
CA ALA A 101 -7.39 -17.44 10.94
C ALA A 101 -8.62 -16.53 10.81
N ARG A 102 -9.82 -17.03 11.11
CA ARG A 102 -11.06 -16.22 11.08
C ARG A 102 -11.03 -15.08 12.09
N MET A 103 -10.46 -15.31 13.28
CA MET A 103 -10.31 -14.26 14.30
C MET A 103 -9.40 -13.12 13.81
N ILE A 104 -8.21 -13.47 13.29
CA ILE A 104 -7.23 -12.48 12.79
C ILE A 104 -7.80 -11.70 11.60
N VAL A 105 -8.44 -12.39 10.65
CA VAL A 105 -9.07 -11.74 9.49
C VAL A 105 -10.22 -10.83 9.93
N GLY A 106 -11.04 -11.25 10.91
CA GLY A 106 -12.12 -10.43 11.43
C GLY A 106 -11.63 -9.16 12.13
N GLU A 107 -10.56 -9.25 12.91
CA GLU A 107 -9.91 -8.08 13.52
C GLU A 107 -9.34 -7.13 12.47
N ALA A 108 -8.60 -7.65 11.49
CA ALA A 108 -8.04 -6.85 10.41
C ALA A 108 -9.12 -6.19 9.54
N ALA A 109 -10.19 -6.92 9.20
CA ALA A 109 -11.30 -6.39 8.41
C ALA A 109 -12.07 -5.30 9.18
N GLY A 110 -12.31 -5.48 10.48
CA GLY A 110 -12.94 -4.45 11.32
C GLY A 110 -12.10 -3.18 11.41
N LEU A 111 -10.78 -3.33 11.58
CA LEU A 111 -9.84 -2.22 11.63
C LEU A 111 -9.75 -1.49 10.28
N ALA A 112 -9.70 -2.25 9.18
CA ALA A 112 -9.66 -1.74 7.81
C ALA A 112 -10.92 -0.96 7.46
N LEU A 113 -12.10 -1.48 7.81
CA LEU A 113 -13.38 -0.81 7.57
C LEU A 113 -13.45 0.50 8.36
N ALA A 114 -13.10 0.47 9.66
CA ALA A 114 -13.08 1.69 10.47
C ALA A 114 -12.11 2.74 9.90
N ALA A 115 -10.90 2.31 9.51
CA ALA A 115 -9.91 3.19 8.90
C ALA A 115 -10.39 3.77 7.57
N ALA A 116 -10.96 2.96 6.68
CA ALA A 116 -11.46 3.41 5.38
C ALA A 116 -12.63 4.38 5.50
N LEU A 117 -13.55 4.17 6.45
CA LEU A 117 -14.65 5.11 6.70
C LEU A 117 -14.15 6.43 7.27
N LEU A 118 -13.20 6.38 8.20
CA LEU A 118 -12.59 7.59 8.77
C LEU A 118 -11.69 8.32 7.76
N ALA A 119 -11.19 7.64 6.74
CA ALA A 119 -10.38 8.21 5.67
C ALA A 119 -11.20 9.09 4.70
N ILE A 120 -12.53 8.97 4.66
CA ILE A 120 -13.37 9.70 3.70
C ILE A 120 -13.19 11.23 3.85
N VAL A 121 -13.21 11.73 5.09
CA VAL A 121 -13.09 13.16 5.37
C VAL A 121 -11.73 13.73 4.92
N PRO A 122 -10.57 13.17 5.37
CA PRO A 122 -9.28 13.64 4.89
C PRO A 122 -9.07 13.36 3.40
N ALA A 123 -9.69 12.32 2.82
CA ALA A 123 -9.61 12.05 1.38
C ALA A 123 -10.26 13.14 0.55
N ILE A 124 -11.43 13.61 0.97
CA ILE A 124 -12.12 14.73 0.33
C ILE A 124 -11.27 16.01 0.41
N ALA A 125 -10.67 16.28 1.57
CA ALA A 125 -9.80 17.44 1.73
C ALA A 125 -8.55 17.33 0.84
N ALA A 126 -7.90 16.16 0.81
CA ALA A 126 -6.73 15.89 0.00
C ALA A 126 -7.05 15.92 -1.51
N GLY A 127 -8.19 15.37 -1.93
CA GLY A 127 -8.65 15.39 -3.32
C GLY A 127 -8.96 16.81 -3.80
N ARG A 128 -9.59 17.64 -2.95
CA ARG A 128 -9.78 19.08 -3.24
C ARG A 128 -8.47 19.83 -3.36
N ALA A 129 -7.52 19.59 -2.45
CA ALA A 129 -6.20 20.18 -2.51
C ALA A 129 -5.46 19.77 -3.79
N LEU A 130 -5.55 18.48 -4.18
CA LEU A 130 -4.98 17.96 -5.41
C LEU A 130 -5.57 18.64 -6.65
N LEU A 131 -6.91 18.76 -6.73
CA LEU A 131 -7.56 19.47 -7.84
C LEU A 131 -7.17 20.95 -7.87
N GLY A 132 -7.07 21.60 -6.71
CA GLY A 132 -6.58 22.99 -6.61
C GLY A 132 -5.18 23.16 -7.22
N LEU A 133 -4.26 22.24 -6.93
CA LEU A 133 -2.93 22.25 -7.55
C LEU A 133 -2.98 22.07 -9.07
N LEU A 134 -3.93 21.27 -9.58
CA LEU A 134 -4.13 21.12 -11.02
C LEU A 134 -4.68 22.38 -11.68
N HIS A 135 -5.51 23.15 -10.97
CA HIS A 135 -5.97 24.46 -11.43
C HIS A 135 -4.82 25.47 -11.43
N ASP A 136 -4.05 25.53 -10.33
CA ASP A 136 -2.92 26.47 -10.19
C ASP A 136 -1.82 26.26 -11.23
N THR A 137 -1.63 25.00 -11.65
CA THR A 137 -0.68 24.62 -12.71
C THR A 137 -1.26 24.72 -14.12
N GLY A 138 -2.54 25.10 -14.27
CA GLY A 138 -3.22 25.24 -15.55
C GLY A 138 -3.47 23.92 -16.29
N GLN A 139 -3.30 22.77 -15.62
CA GLN A 139 -3.54 21.46 -16.22
C GLN A 139 -5.02 21.13 -16.33
N VAL A 140 -5.83 21.68 -15.42
CA VAL A 140 -7.28 21.51 -15.40
C VAL A 140 -7.94 22.91 -15.33
N PRO A 141 -8.92 23.22 -16.20
CA PRO A 141 -9.66 24.49 -16.15
C PRO A 141 -10.38 24.70 -14.82
N ALA A 142 -10.42 25.95 -14.33
CA ALA A 142 -10.98 26.30 -13.03
C ALA A 142 -12.51 26.08 -12.94
N GLU A 143 -13.18 25.91 -14.08
CA GLU A 143 -14.60 25.61 -14.17
C GLU A 143 -14.93 24.17 -13.76
N ILE A 144 -13.93 23.28 -13.67
CA ILE A 144 -14.11 21.90 -13.24
C ILE A 144 -14.27 21.85 -11.72
N GLY A 145 -15.50 21.58 -11.30
CA GLY A 145 -15.84 21.38 -9.88
C GLY A 145 -15.36 20.03 -9.35
N TYR A 146 -14.90 20.00 -8.10
CA TYR A 146 -14.50 18.76 -7.43
C TYR A 146 -15.67 17.79 -7.23
N GLY A 147 -15.51 16.56 -7.73
CA GLY A 147 -16.43 15.45 -7.52
C GLY A 147 -15.84 14.39 -6.59
N PHE A 148 -16.63 13.93 -5.61
CA PHE A 148 -16.32 12.75 -4.81
C PHE A 148 -17.50 11.78 -4.90
N GLY A 149 -17.25 10.59 -5.42
CA GLY A 149 -18.31 9.71 -5.88
C GLY A 149 -18.08 8.23 -5.59
N PRO A 150 -18.84 7.36 -6.26
CA PRO A 150 -18.80 5.92 -6.05
C PRO A 150 -17.44 5.30 -6.38
N VAL A 151 -16.66 5.86 -7.32
CA VAL A 151 -15.37 5.29 -7.71
C VAL A 151 -14.37 5.46 -6.56
N ALA A 152 -14.24 6.67 -6.00
CA ALA A 152 -13.38 6.91 -4.85
C ALA A 152 -13.78 6.04 -3.65
N LEU A 153 -15.07 6.00 -3.32
CA LEU A 153 -15.56 5.24 -2.18
C LEU A 153 -15.33 3.73 -2.35
N SER A 154 -15.68 3.18 -3.52
CA SER A 154 -15.53 1.75 -3.80
C SER A 154 -14.07 1.32 -3.87
N MET A 155 -13.20 2.13 -4.50
CA MET A 155 -11.75 1.85 -4.54
C MET A 155 -11.14 1.93 -3.15
N GLY A 156 -11.37 3.01 -2.40
CA GLY A 156 -10.78 3.20 -1.08
C GLY A 156 -11.19 2.12 -0.08
N ILE A 157 -12.49 1.83 0.02
CA ILE A 157 -12.99 0.77 0.91
C ILE A 157 -12.54 -0.60 0.40
N GLY A 158 -12.77 -0.90 -0.89
CA GLY A 158 -12.50 -2.19 -1.49
C GLY A 158 -11.03 -2.58 -1.42
N VAL A 159 -10.12 -1.68 -1.81
CA VAL A 159 -8.67 -1.90 -1.73
C VAL A 159 -8.22 -2.11 -0.29
N THR A 160 -8.64 -1.22 0.63
CA THR A 160 -8.16 -1.28 2.01
C THR A 160 -8.58 -2.59 2.67
N LEU A 161 -9.84 -3.00 2.49
CA LEU A 161 -10.35 -4.29 2.95
C LEU A 161 -9.62 -5.46 2.28
N ALA A 162 -9.48 -5.45 0.95
CA ALA A 162 -8.79 -6.52 0.23
C ALA A 162 -7.34 -6.68 0.70
N SER A 163 -6.61 -5.57 0.86
CA SER A 163 -5.24 -5.57 1.34
C SER A 163 -5.13 -6.06 2.78
N ALA A 164 -6.03 -5.65 3.68
CA ALA A 164 -6.02 -6.05 5.08
C ALA A 164 -6.34 -7.53 5.22
N VAL A 165 -7.32 -8.03 4.46
CA VAL A 165 -7.68 -9.45 4.43
C VAL A 165 -6.53 -10.28 3.84
N ALA A 166 -5.95 -9.87 2.73
CA ALA A 166 -4.81 -10.57 2.13
C ALA A 166 -3.61 -10.65 3.09
N ALA A 167 -3.25 -9.51 3.70
CA ALA A 167 -2.21 -9.43 4.72
C ALA A 167 -2.50 -10.33 5.92
N ALA A 168 -3.72 -10.29 6.45
CA ALA A 168 -4.16 -11.11 7.56
C ALA A 168 -4.09 -12.61 7.22
N LEU A 169 -4.49 -13.00 6.01
CA LEU A 169 -4.40 -14.39 5.55
C LEU A 169 -2.96 -14.86 5.39
N ILE A 170 -2.08 -14.06 4.78
CA ILE A 170 -0.64 -14.37 4.67
C ILE A 170 -0.04 -14.57 6.06
N THR A 171 -0.37 -13.67 6.97
CA THR A 171 0.17 -13.67 8.32
C THR A 171 -0.38 -14.83 9.17
N ALA A 172 -1.68 -15.11 9.09
CA ALA A 172 -2.30 -16.25 9.76
C ALA A 172 -1.72 -17.58 9.25
N ARG A 173 -1.52 -17.72 7.93
CA ARG A 173 -0.86 -18.90 7.34
C ARG A 173 0.56 -19.06 7.88
N ARG A 174 1.35 -17.98 7.98
CA ARG A 174 2.69 -18.01 8.57
C ARG A 174 2.64 -18.37 10.05
N ALA A 175 1.77 -17.76 10.85
CA ALA A 175 1.64 -18.06 12.28
C ALA A 175 1.24 -19.53 12.56
N VAL A 176 0.45 -20.14 11.67
CA VAL A 176 0.05 -21.55 11.77
C VAL A 176 1.15 -22.50 11.28
N ARG A 177 1.91 -22.13 10.24
CA ARG A 177 2.92 -22.99 9.60
C ARG A 177 4.33 -22.89 10.18
N VAL A 178 4.71 -21.75 10.77
CA VAL A 178 6.06 -21.56 11.32
C VAL A 178 6.22 -22.49 12.53
N ARG A 179 6.77 -23.68 12.27
CA ARG A 179 7.50 -24.45 13.26
C ARG A 179 8.73 -23.62 13.65
N ALA A 180 9.04 -23.57 14.94
CA ALA A 180 10.17 -22.82 15.51
C ALA A 180 11.52 -23.04 14.76
N ALA A 181 11.67 -24.16 14.05
CA ALA A 181 12.79 -24.45 13.17
C ALA A 181 13.00 -23.45 12.01
N GLU A 182 11.94 -22.91 11.40
CA GLU A 182 12.07 -21.94 10.29
C GLU A 182 12.49 -20.55 10.78
N SER A 183 12.10 -20.17 12.00
CA SER A 183 12.57 -18.90 12.61
C SER A 183 14.02 -18.96 13.03
N MET A 184 14.53 -20.14 13.41
CA MET A 184 15.97 -20.35 13.64
C MET A 184 16.74 -20.42 12.32
N ALA A 185 16.19 -21.06 11.28
CA ALA A 185 16.81 -21.09 9.96
C ALA A 185 16.87 -19.69 9.32
N ALA A 186 15.82 -18.87 9.44
CA ALA A 186 15.81 -17.50 8.93
C ALA A 186 16.70 -16.53 9.74
N ALA A 187 16.92 -16.80 11.02
CA ALA A 187 17.90 -16.06 11.85
C ALA A 187 19.34 -16.56 11.63
N ALA A 188 19.52 -17.81 11.20
CA ALA A 188 20.82 -18.38 10.82
C ALA A 188 21.24 -18.02 9.38
N ASP A 189 20.29 -17.63 8.52
CA ASP A 189 20.55 -17.25 7.12
C ASP A 189 20.96 -15.77 6.94
N ASP A 190 21.21 -15.04 8.04
CA ASP A 190 21.74 -13.68 8.02
C ASP A 190 23.21 -13.62 7.52
N ASP A 191 23.83 -14.79 7.28
CA ASP A 191 25.15 -14.96 6.66
C ASP A 191 25.09 -15.25 5.14
N ALA A 192 23.90 -15.29 4.53
CA ALA A 192 23.76 -15.61 3.12
C ALA A 192 24.22 -14.44 2.22
N ARG A 193 25.40 -14.61 1.60
CA ARG A 193 25.80 -13.89 0.38
C ARG A 193 24.60 -13.74 -0.55
N LEU A 194 24.38 -12.53 -1.09
CA LEU A 194 23.22 -12.25 -1.96
C LEU A 194 23.06 -13.35 -3.01
N SER A 195 21.91 -14.03 -3.00
CA SER A 195 21.59 -15.03 -4.02
C SER A 195 21.75 -14.43 -5.41
N ARG A 196 22.41 -15.15 -6.33
CA ARG A 196 22.64 -14.69 -7.71
C ARG A 196 21.35 -14.28 -8.40
N ARG A 197 20.23 -14.95 -8.09
CA ARG A 197 18.89 -14.59 -8.57
C ARG A 197 18.49 -13.18 -8.14
N ARG A 198 18.71 -12.83 -6.87
CA ARG A 198 18.36 -11.51 -6.32
C ARG A 198 19.15 -10.39 -6.98
N ILE A 199 20.44 -10.61 -7.25
CA ILE A 199 21.28 -9.64 -7.98
C ILE A 199 20.78 -9.46 -9.41
N VAL A 200 20.46 -10.56 -10.11
CA VAL A 200 19.91 -10.50 -11.47
C VAL A 200 18.59 -9.74 -11.49
N PHE A 201 17.65 -10.05 -10.60
CA PHE A 201 16.39 -9.30 -10.51
C PHE A 201 16.62 -7.82 -10.19
N ALA A 202 17.52 -7.50 -9.25
CA ALA A 202 17.85 -6.11 -8.96
C ALA A 202 18.40 -5.37 -10.19
N ALA A 203 19.32 -5.99 -10.92
CA ALA A 203 19.88 -5.41 -12.14
C ALA A 203 18.81 -5.21 -13.21
N VAL A 204 17.93 -6.19 -13.43
CA VAL A 204 16.82 -6.07 -14.38
C VAL A 204 15.90 -4.90 -14.02
N PHE A 205 15.46 -4.80 -12.76
CA PHE A 205 14.59 -3.69 -12.33
C PHE A 205 15.29 -2.34 -12.44
N LEU A 206 16.58 -2.23 -12.11
CA LEU A 206 17.32 -0.99 -12.29
C LEU A 206 17.50 -0.62 -13.78
N LEU A 207 17.73 -1.60 -14.65
CA LEU A 207 17.82 -1.35 -16.10
C LEU A 207 16.48 -0.88 -16.66
N LEU A 208 15.37 -1.49 -16.22
CA LEU A 208 14.01 -1.04 -16.58
C LEU A 208 13.72 0.37 -16.08
N ALA A 209 14.17 0.70 -14.85
CA ALA A 209 14.04 2.05 -14.32
C ALA A 209 14.78 3.08 -15.16
N VAL A 210 16.04 2.76 -15.53
CA VAL A 210 16.85 3.63 -16.39
C VAL A 210 16.23 3.74 -17.78
N SER A 211 15.71 2.66 -18.35
CA SER A 211 15.06 2.72 -19.67
C SER A 211 13.82 3.61 -19.64
N GLU A 212 12.96 3.49 -18.63
CA GLU A 212 11.78 4.35 -18.47
C GLU A 212 12.16 5.81 -18.20
N ALA A 213 13.22 6.06 -17.44
CA ALA A 213 13.75 7.41 -17.23
C ALA A 213 14.25 8.02 -18.54
N VAL A 214 14.95 7.25 -19.38
CA VAL A 214 15.39 7.70 -20.70
C VAL A 214 14.19 7.97 -21.61
N VAL A 215 13.19 7.09 -21.66
CA VAL A 215 11.95 7.31 -22.44
C VAL A 215 11.24 8.58 -21.97
N THR A 216 11.15 8.79 -20.66
CA THR A 216 10.55 10.00 -20.09
C THR A 216 11.27 11.27 -20.58
N VAL A 217 12.59 11.29 -20.56
CA VAL A 217 13.37 12.47 -20.96
C VAL A 217 13.42 12.68 -22.48
N THR A 218 13.38 11.60 -23.26
CA THR A 218 13.64 11.68 -24.72
C THR A 218 12.39 11.63 -25.58
N VAL A 219 11.36 10.90 -25.15
CA VAL A 219 10.15 10.64 -25.95
C VAL A 219 8.96 11.43 -25.42
N MET A 220 8.87 11.64 -24.11
CA MET A 220 7.73 12.33 -23.48
C MET A 220 7.94 13.85 -23.35
N ASP A 221 8.92 14.41 -24.07
CA ASP A 221 9.19 15.85 -24.03
C ASP A 221 8.00 16.63 -24.63
N GLY A 222 7.42 17.55 -23.86
CA GLY A 222 6.23 18.31 -24.25
C GLY A 222 4.88 17.61 -24.07
N GLU A 223 4.82 16.34 -23.67
CA GLU A 223 3.56 15.57 -23.47
C GLU A 223 2.83 15.91 -22.15
N GLY A 224 3.32 16.90 -21.39
CA GLY A 224 2.68 17.38 -20.16
C GLY A 224 2.40 16.25 -19.15
N SER A 225 1.12 16.01 -18.86
CA SER A 225 0.70 14.95 -17.92
C SER A 225 0.94 13.53 -18.45
N GLY A 226 1.14 13.32 -19.76
CA GLY A 226 1.45 12.00 -20.33
C GLY A 226 2.77 11.42 -19.81
N ALA A 227 3.76 12.27 -19.56
CA ALA A 227 5.06 11.88 -18.99
C ALA A 227 4.98 11.25 -17.59
N MET A 228 3.84 11.41 -16.90
CA MET A 228 3.61 10.79 -15.59
C MET A 228 3.62 9.26 -15.68
N ALA A 229 3.13 8.69 -16.79
CA ALA A 229 3.01 7.25 -16.95
C ALA A 229 4.37 6.53 -16.90
N THR A 230 5.38 7.11 -17.55
CA THR A 230 6.74 6.56 -17.64
C THR A 230 7.59 6.94 -16.42
N SER A 231 7.47 8.18 -15.92
CA SER A 231 8.22 8.62 -14.72
C SER A 231 7.82 7.85 -13.47
N GLY A 232 6.51 7.65 -13.22
CA GLY A 232 6.03 6.87 -12.07
C GLY A 232 6.45 5.40 -12.15
N GLN A 233 6.54 4.82 -13.35
CA GLN A 233 7.09 3.48 -13.59
C GLN A 233 8.58 3.40 -13.26
N ALA A 234 9.36 4.38 -13.73
CA ALA A 234 10.78 4.47 -13.47
C ALA A 234 11.09 4.48 -11.97
N ASP A 235 10.37 5.30 -11.19
CA ASP A 235 10.55 5.42 -9.74
C ASP A 235 10.34 4.08 -9.02
N ILE A 236 9.35 3.30 -9.45
CA ILE A 236 9.02 2.04 -8.78
C ILE A 236 9.95 0.92 -9.16
N PHE A 237 10.35 0.84 -10.43
CA PHE A 237 11.41 -0.09 -10.82
C PHE A 237 12.73 0.25 -10.11
N ALA A 238 13.05 1.53 -9.94
CA ALA A 238 14.21 1.95 -9.16
C ALA A 238 14.08 1.52 -7.70
N ALA A 239 12.93 1.80 -7.06
CA ALA A 239 12.66 1.43 -5.68
C ALA A 239 12.76 -0.08 -5.45
N ILE A 240 12.19 -0.90 -6.35
CA ILE A 240 12.29 -2.37 -6.28
C ILE A 240 13.75 -2.82 -6.43
N GLY A 241 14.46 -2.29 -7.43
CA GLY A 241 15.85 -2.62 -7.68
C GLY A 241 16.75 -2.31 -6.48
N LEU A 242 16.59 -1.12 -5.89
CA LEU A 242 17.31 -0.68 -4.69
C LEU A 242 16.92 -1.51 -3.46
N ALA A 243 15.64 -1.82 -3.25
CA ALA A 243 15.18 -2.67 -2.15
C ALA A 243 15.76 -4.09 -2.22
N LEU A 244 15.96 -4.63 -3.43
CA LEU A 244 16.63 -5.92 -3.63
C LEU A 244 18.13 -5.86 -3.32
N LEU A 245 18.77 -4.69 -3.39
CA LEU A 245 20.17 -4.51 -3.01
C LEU A 245 20.37 -4.04 -1.57
N ALA A 246 19.31 -3.62 -0.88
CA ALA A 246 19.38 -3.00 0.45
C ALA A 246 20.27 -3.74 1.46
N PRO A 247 20.22 -5.08 1.62
CA PRO A 247 21.10 -5.79 2.56
C PRO A 247 22.59 -5.71 2.24
N ALA A 248 22.96 -5.66 0.95
CA ALA A 248 24.37 -5.48 0.59
C ALA A 248 24.83 -4.03 0.78
N ILE A 249 23.96 -3.06 0.54
CA ILE A 249 24.23 -1.65 0.82
C ILE A 249 24.44 -1.46 2.32
N MET A 250 23.51 -1.95 3.14
CA MET A 250 23.60 -1.89 4.60
C MET A 250 24.86 -2.57 5.14
N ARG A 251 25.23 -3.75 4.62
CA ARG A 251 26.46 -4.43 5.04
C ARG A 251 27.74 -3.65 4.67
N ARG A 252 27.77 -2.99 3.50
CA ARG A 252 28.90 -2.15 3.11
C ARG A 252 29.01 -0.90 3.97
N VAL A 253 27.88 -0.27 4.30
CA VAL A 253 27.85 0.92 5.16
C VAL A 253 28.23 0.58 6.59
N ALA A 254 27.76 -0.55 7.13
CA ALA A 254 28.15 -1.01 8.47
C ALA A 254 29.61 -1.49 8.59
N ALA A 255 30.30 -1.67 7.45
CA ALA A 255 31.71 -2.05 7.39
C ALA A 255 32.65 -0.84 7.17
N LEU A 256 32.11 0.38 7.01
CA LEU A 256 32.83 1.65 6.99
C LEU A 256 32.88 2.23 8.40
#